data_AF-A0A7C6B9C5-F1
#
_entry.id   AF-A0A7C6B9C5-F1
#
_cell.length_a   1.000
_cell.length_b   1.000
_cell.length_c   1.000
_cell.angle_alpha   90.00
_cell.angle_beta   90.00
_cell.angle_gamma   90.00
#
_symmetry.space_group_name_H-M   'P 1'
#
loop_
_entity.id
_entity.type
_entity.pdbx_description
1 polymer ?
#
loop_
_entity_poly.entity_id
_entity_poly.type
_entity_poly.pdbx_seq_one_letter_code
_entity_poly.pdbx_strand_id
1 'polypeptide(L)'
;MPYTPHTDQQVKEMLDVIGLEKESDLFSSVPEELQISGMNLPEGLDEFSTFEKFKNIASKNVNNKTIFMGGGYYDHIVPSAVDALAGRSEFYTSYTPYQAEASQGTL
;
A
#
# COMPACT_ATOMS: atom_id res chain seq x y z
N MET A 1 2.64 5.23 11.75
CA MET A 1 2.13 6.55 11.32
C MET A 1 0.71 6.37 10.83
N PRO A 2 -0.20 7.34 11.03
CA PRO A 2 -1.52 7.27 10.40
C PRO A 2 -1.34 7.25 8.88
N TYR A 3 -2.10 6.40 8.19
CA TYR A 3 -2.07 6.31 6.73
C TYR A 3 -2.66 7.58 6.09
N THR A 4 -3.64 8.18 6.74
CA THR A 4 -4.21 9.47 6.37
C THR A 4 -3.33 10.60 6.93
N PRO A 5 -2.85 11.53 6.08
CA PRO A 5 -1.90 12.55 6.50
C PRO A 5 -2.57 13.77 7.15
N HIS A 6 -3.89 13.94 6.97
CA HIS A 6 -4.62 15.12 7.40
C HIS A 6 -5.18 14.95 8.82
N THR A 7 -5.04 16.02 9.61
CA THR A 7 -5.72 16.18 10.89
C THR A 7 -7.15 16.68 10.70
N ASP A 8 -8.02 16.49 11.69
CA ASP A 8 -9.40 16.99 11.68
C ASP A 8 -9.47 18.51 11.42
N GLN A 9 -8.48 19.27 11.93
CA GLN A 9 -8.38 20.71 11.71
C GLN A 9 -8.08 21.04 10.24
N GLN A 10 -7.15 20.32 9.62
CA GLN A 10 -6.84 20.50 8.19
C GLN A 10 -8.02 20.08 7.30
N VAL A 11 -8.72 19.01 7.66
CA VAL A 11 -9.93 18.60 6.96
C VAL A 11 -10.97 19.72 7.02
N LYS A 12 -11.22 20.29 8.20
CA LYS A 12 -12.14 21.41 8.37
C LYS A 12 -11.75 22.62 7.51
N GLU A 13 -10.48 23.01 7.54
CA GLU A 13 -9.97 24.12 6.72
C GLU A 13 -10.18 23.88 5.22
N MET A 14 -9.95 22.64 4.75
CA MET A 14 -10.19 22.27 3.36
C MET A 14 -11.69 22.32 3.00
N LEU A 15 -12.57 21.88 3.90
CA LEU A 15 -14.03 21.93 3.71
C LEU A 15 -14.54 23.38 3.67
N ASP A 16 -14.05 24.24 4.56
CA ASP A 16 -14.40 25.68 4.60
C ASP A 16 -14.01 26.38 3.28
N VAL A 17 -12.86 26.05 2.70
CA VAL A 17 -12.40 26.60 1.40
C VAL A 17 -13.33 26.27 0.25
N ILE A 18 -13.92 25.08 0.25
CA ILE A 18 -14.85 24.62 -0.79
C ILE A 18 -16.33 24.84 -0.42
N GLY A 19 -16.61 25.42 0.76
CA GLY A 19 -17.96 25.77 1.22
C GLY A 19 -18.81 24.56 1.62
N LEU A 20 -18.20 23.48 2.11
CA LEU A 20 -18.90 22.28 2.59
C LEU A 20 -18.82 22.19 4.12
N GLU A 21 -19.78 21.50 4.74
CA GLU A 21 -19.82 21.34 6.21
C GLU A 21 -19.25 19.99 6.65
N LYS A 22 -19.42 18.93 5.83
CA LYS A 22 -19.04 17.56 6.17
C LYS A 22 -18.31 16.88 5.02
N GLU A 23 -17.42 15.95 5.35
CA GLU A 23 -16.76 15.08 4.36
C GLU A 23 -17.76 14.31 3.49
N SER A 24 -18.91 13.92 4.05
CA SER A 24 -19.98 13.24 3.31
C SER A 24 -20.51 14.07 2.14
N ASP A 25 -20.43 15.40 2.22
CA ASP A 25 -20.97 16.30 1.19
C ASP A 25 -20.18 16.21 -0.12
N LEU A 26 -18.90 15.77 -0.05
CA LEU A 26 -18.04 15.51 -1.21
C LEU A 26 -18.59 14.41 -2.14
N PHE A 27 -19.43 13.52 -1.61
CA PHE A 27 -19.98 12.39 -2.33
C PHE A 27 -21.40 12.62 -2.86
N SER A 28 -21.91 13.85 -2.79
CA SER A 28 -23.26 14.22 -3.24
C SER A 28 -23.55 13.91 -4.72
N SER A 29 -22.52 13.79 -5.56
CA SER A 29 -22.65 13.37 -6.96
C SER A 29 -22.86 11.87 -7.16
N VAL A 30 -22.68 11.05 -6.11
CA VAL A 30 -22.87 9.60 -6.17
C VAL A 30 -24.34 9.29 -5.84
N PRO A 31 -25.13 8.72 -6.77
CA PRO A 31 -26.51 8.33 -6.51
C PRO A 31 -26.64 7.45 -5.27
N GLU A 32 -27.64 7.71 -4.43
CA GLU A 32 -27.85 7.01 -3.15
C GLU A 32 -27.96 5.48 -3.32
N GLU A 33 -28.61 5.03 -4.39
CA GLU A 33 -28.73 3.62 -4.76
C GLU A 33 -27.40 2.91 -5.09
N LEU A 34 -26.33 3.66 -5.38
CA LEU A 34 -24.98 3.15 -5.61
C LEU A 34 -24.10 3.24 -4.37
N GLN A 35 -24.55 3.90 -3.31
CA GLN A 35 -23.81 4.00 -2.06
C GLN A 35 -23.98 2.72 -1.25
N ILE A 36 -22.88 2.26 -0.64
CA ILE A 36 -22.90 1.10 0.27
C ILE A 36 -23.02 1.59 1.72
N SER A 37 -23.81 0.90 2.53
CA SER A 37 -23.99 1.22 3.96
C SER A 37 -22.87 0.68 4.85
N GLY A 38 -21.95 -0.11 4.29
CA GLY A 38 -20.82 -0.69 4.99
C GLY A 38 -20.22 -1.86 4.22
N MET A 39 -19.11 -2.38 4.72
CA MET A 39 -18.48 -3.60 4.20
C MET A 39 -18.41 -4.64 5.31
N ASN A 40 -18.67 -5.91 4.96
CA ASN A 40 -18.50 -7.04 5.89
C ASN A 40 -17.02 -7.40 6.02
N LEU A 41 -16.25 -6.54 6.68
CA LEU A 41 -14.82 -6.71 6.94
C LEU A 41 -14.57 -6.91 8.44
N PRO A 42 -13.52 -7.68 8.81
CA PRO A 42 -13.09 -7.73 10.21
C PRO A 42 -12.60 -6.36 10.67
N GLU A 43 -12.57 -6.16 11.99
CA GLU A 43 -11.98 -4.95 12.58
C GLU A 43 -10.51 -4.79 12.15
N GLY A 44 -10.11 -3.53 11.99
CA GLY A 44 -8.73 -3.17 11.69
C GLY A 44 -7.78 -3.62 12.79
N LEU A 45 -6.60 -4.10 12.39
CA LEU A 45 -5.52 -4.45 13.30
C LEU A 45 -4.51 -3.30 13.34
N ASP A 46 -3.84 -3.13 14.48
CA ASP A 46 -2.64 -2.30 14.55
C ASP A 46 -1.49 -2.91 13.74
N GLU A 47 -0.44 -2.12 13.54
CA GLU A 47 0.72 -2.49 12.73
C GLU A 47 1.42 -3.76 13.24
N PHE A 48 1.62 -3.90 14.55
CA PHE A 48 2.32 -5.04 15.14
C PHE A 48 1.48 -6.32 15.04
N SER A 49 0.18 -6.22 15.37
CA SER A 49 -0.75 -7.34 15.24
C SER A 49 -0.89 -7.80 13.80
N THR A 50 -0.89 -6.86 12.84
CA THR A 50 -0.90 -7.17 11.40
C THR A 50 0.35 -7.94 11.00
N PHE A 51 1.53 -7.46 11.38
CA PHE A 51 2.80 -8.11 11.06
C PHE A 51 2.88 -9.53 11.61
N GLU A 52 2.56 -9.73 12.89
CA GLU A 52 2.58 -11.06 13.51
C GLU A 52 1.55 -12.01 12.89
N LYS A 53 0.36 -11.52 12.52
CA LYS A 53 -0.62 -12.33 11.78
C LYS A 53 -0.05 -12.87 10.47
N PHE A 54 0.58 -12.02 9.66
CA PHE A 54 1.15 -12.45 8.38
C PHE A 54 2.35 -13.38 8.55
N LYS A 55 3.19 -13.16 9.57
CA LYS A 55 4.29 -14.06 9.92
C LYS A 55 3.79 -15.46 10.30
N ASN A 56 2.70 -15.55 11.07
CA ASN A 56 2.05 -16.82 11.44
C ASN A 56 1.38 -17.53 10.26
N ILE A 57 0.92 -16.78 9.25
CA ILE A 57 0.42 -17.38 8.01
C ILE A 57 1.60 -17.92 7.20
N ALA A 58 2.65 -17.12 7.03
CA ALA A 58 3.84 -17.50 6.28
C ALA A 58 4.56 -18.73 6.86
N SER A 59 4.55 -18.90 8.18
CA SER A 59 5.18 -20.05 8.86
C SER A 59 4.54 -21.40 8.53
N LYS A 60 3.35 -21.42 7.91
CA LYS A 60 2.68 -22.64 7.45
C LYS A 60 3.24 -23.15 6.11
N ASN A 61 4.02 -22.33 5.40
CA ASN A 61 4.62 -22.71 4.13
C ASN A 61 5.81 -23.67 4.35
N VAL A 62 6.04 -24.55 3.39
CA VAL A 62 7.24 -25.40 3.37
C VAL A 62 8.29 -24.74 2.48
N ASN A 63 9.28 -24.09 3.10
CA ASN A 63 10.30 -23.27 2.44
C ASN A 63 11.73 -23.85 2.49
N ASN A 64 11.96 -24.93 3.26
CA ASN A 64 13.28 -25.57 3.40
C ASN A 64 13.44 -26.78 2.47
N LYS A 65 13.08 -26.64 1.19
CA LYS A 65 13.24 -27.69 0.18
C LYS A 65 14.05 -27.19 -0.99
N THR A 66 14.90 -28.07 -1.51
CA THR A 66 15.54 -27.86 -2.81
C THR A 66 14.58 -28.29 -3.90
N ILE A 67 14.26 -27.37 -4.83
CA ILE A 67 13.24 -27.57 -5.87
C ILE A 67 13.94 -27.74 -7.22
N PHE A 68 13.78 -28.91 -7.84
CA PHE A 68 14.32 -29.25 -9.18
C PHE A 68 13.23 -29.42 -10.25
N MET A 69 12.02 -28.92 -10.00
CA MET A 69 10.86 -29.11 -10.90
C MET A 69 11.01 -28.34 -12.24
N GLY A 70 11.82 -27.28 -12.27
CA GLY A 70 11.99 -26.44 -13.46
C GLY A 70 10.71 -25.67 -13.82
N GLY A 71 10.40 -25.56 -15.12
CA GLY A 71 9.20 -24.88 -15.59
C GLY A 71 9.34 -23.36 -15.72
N GLY A 72 10.56 -22.86 -15.92
CA GLY A 72 10.84 -21.41 -16.05
C GLY A 72 11.19 -20.71 -14.73
N TYR A 73 11.15 -21.43 -13.60
CA TYR A 73 11.54 -20.92 -12.29
C TYR A 73 12.63 -21.79 -11.70
N TYR A 74 13.73 -21.17 -11.28
CA TYR A 74 14.92 -21.87 -10.79
C TYR A 74 15.46 -21.14 -9.56
N ASP A 75 15.77 -21.93 -8.53
CA ASP A 75 16.38 -21.41 -7.32
C ASP A 75 17.77 -20.85 -7.64
N HIS A 76 18.09 -19.68 -7.09
CA HIS A 76 19.34 -18.98 -7.33
C HIS A 76 19.68 -18.05 -6.16
N ILE A 77 20.96 -17.71 -6.05
CA ILE A 77 21.43 -16.79 -5.02
C ILE A 77 20.96 -15.38 -5.39
N VAL A 78 20.14 -14.77 -4.53
CA VAL A 78 19.82 -13.35 -4.58
C VAL A 78 20.92 -12.58 -3.85
N PRO A 79 21.71 -11.73 -4.53
CA PRO A 79 22.75 -10.95 -3.86
C PRO A 79 22.15 -9.99 -2.83
N SER A 80 22.84 -9.78 -1.70
CA SER A 80 22.37 -8.88 -0.62
C SER A 80 22.13 -7.43 -1.07
N ALA A 81 22.79 -7.00 -2.14
CA ALA A 81 22.54 -5.69 -2.75
C ALA A 81 21.09 -5.53 -3.25
N VAL A 82 20.43 -6.63 -3.65
CA VAL A 82 19.03 -6.59 -4.12
C VAL A 82 18.09 -6.17 -2.99
N ASP A 83 18.19 -6.79 -1.82
CA ASP A 83 17.37 -6.41 -0.65
C ASP A 83 17.65 -4.98 -0.20
N ALA A 84 18.92 -4.56 -0.24
CA ALA A 84 19.31 -3.19 0.09
C ALA A 84 18.70 -2.16 -0.87
N LEU A 85 18.54 -2.49 -2.15
CA LEU A 85 17.89 -1.61 -3.13
C LEU A 85 16.36 -1.69 -3.04
N ALA A 86 15.79 -2.88 -2.92
CA ALA A 86 14.36 -3.10 -2.83
C ALA A 86 13.75 -2.48 -1.56
N GLY A 87 14.52 -2.38 -0.47
CA GLY A 87 14.09 -1.72 0.77
C GLY A 87 14.04 -0.19 0.72
N ARG A 88 14.57 0.44 -0.34
CA ARG A 88 14.62 1.89 -0.47
C ARG A 88 13.40 2.45 -1.19
N SER A 89 12.67 3.34 -0.51
CA SER A 89 11.43 3.93 -1.04
C SER A 89 11.62 4.69 -2.35
N GLU A 90 12.79 5.28 -2.58
CA GLU A 90 13.07 6.02 -3.81
C GLU A 90 12.97 5.15 -5.08
N PHE A 91 13.12 3.83 -4.96
CA PHE A 91 13.05 2.90 -6.10
C PHE A 91 11.67 2.26 -6.30
N TYR A 92 10.84 2.15 -5.26
CA TYR A 92 9.53 1.48 -5.37
C TYR A 92 8.32 2.42 -5.25
N THR A 93 8.52 3.68 -4.87
CA THR A 93 7.43 4.67 -4.79
C THR A 93 7.29 5.51 -6.06
N SER A 94 8.35 5.61 -6.88
CA SER A 94 8.29 6.23 -8.20
C SER A 94 7.45 5.40 -9.17
N TYR A 95 6.76 6.06 -10.10
CA TYR A 95 6.02 5.39 -11.17
C TYR A 95 6.78 5.45 -12.51
N THR A 96 6.06 5.29 -13.62
CA THR A 96 6.61 5.41 -14.97
C THR A 96 7.39 6.73 -15.12
N PRO A 97 8.63 6.70 -15.63
CA PRO A 97 9.51 7.87 -15.67
C PRO A 97 9.13 8.85 -16.81
N TYR A 98 7.91 9.41 -16.75
CA TYR A 98 7.41 10.41 -17.72
C TYR A 98 8.18 11.74 -17.65
N GLN A 99 8.90 12.00 -16.57
CA GLN A 99 9.75 13.18 -16.38
C GLN A 99 11.21 12.75 -16.39
N ALA A 100 11.79 12.65 -17.59
CA ALA A 100 13.08 12.03 -17.79
C ALA A 100 14.21 12.76 -17.05
N GLU A 101 14.15 14.09 -16.97
CA GLU A 101 15.10 14.95 -16.28
C GLU A 101 15.18 14.64 -14.77
N ALA A 102 14.11 14.12 -14.20
CA ALA A 102 14.01 13.75 -12.78
C ALA A 102 14.08 12.25 -12.52
N SER A 103 14.32 11.41 -13.55
CA SER A 103 14.24 9.95 -13.44
C SER A 103 15.41 9.20 -14.09
N GLN A 104 16.54 9.88 -14.36
CA GLN A 104 17.71 9.26 -15.00
C GLN A 104 18.31 8.06 -14.24
N GLY A 105 18.01 7.91 -12.94
CA GLY A 105 18.46 6.76 -12.16
C GLY A 105 17.70 5.45 -12.46
N THR A 106 16.48 5.54 -12.99
CA THR A 106 15.62 4.38 -13.30
C THR A 106 15.36 4.19 -14.80
N LEU A 107 15.63 5.21 -15.62
CA LEU A 107 15.51 5.18 -17.09
C LEU A 107 16.53 4.27 -17.79
#